data_AF-A0A831PV86-F1
#
_entry.id   AF-A0A831PV86-F1
#
_cell.length_a   1.000
_cell.length_b   1.000
_cell.length_c   1.000
_cell.angle_alpha   90.00
_cell.angle_beta   90.00
_cell.angle_gamma   90.00
#
_symmetry.space_group_name_H-M   'P 1'
#
loop_
_entity.id
_entity.type
_entity.pdbx_description
1 polymer ?
#
loop_
_entity_poly.entity_id
_entity_poly.type
_entity_poly.pdbx_seq_one_letter_code
_entity_poly.pdbx_strand_id
1 'polypeptide(L)' 'MNAHTEDAHALPPRGLARWLTSTNHKDIGTLYLLFSLLMLFVGGALALAVRAELFQPGLQLVQPNLYNQLVTMHGLI' A
#
# COMPACT_ATOMS: atom_id res chain seq x y z
N MET A 1 20.93 50.63 16.83
CA MET A 1 19.68 49.84 16.87
C MET A 1 19.43 49.33 15.45
N ASN A 2 20.06 48.23 15.04
CA ASN A 2 19.81 47.63 13.72
C ASN A 2 19.12 46.30 13.98
N ALA A 3 17.83 46.24 13.64
CA ALA A 3 17.01 45.04 13.74
C ALA A 3 17.46 44.06 12.66
N HIS A 4 18.07 42.95 13.09
CA HIS A 4 18.13 41.74 12.29
C HIS A 4 16.70 41.22 12.17
N THR A 5 16.05 41.49 11.04
CA THR A 5 14.80 40.84 10.66
C THR A 5 15.13 39.36 10.45
N GLU A 6 14.73 38.53 11.41
CA GLU A 6 14.73 37.09 11.24
C GLU A 6 13.69 36.75 10.18
N ASP A 7 14.16 36.55 8.94
CA ASP A 7 13.37 35.94 7.87
C ASP A 7 13.02 34.52 8.31
N ALA A 8 11.82 34.37 8.90
CA ALA A 8 11.23 33.09 9.25
C ALA A 8 10.93 32.32 7.96
N HIS A 9 11.96 31.69 7.39
CA HIS A 9 11.83 30.76 6.27
C HIS A 9 10.87 29.64 6.70
N ALA A 10 9.64 29.70 6.18
CA ALA A 10 8.62 28.67 6.37
C ALA A 10 9.24 27.32 5.98
N LEU A 11 9.55 26.51 6.99
CA LEU A 11 10.22 25.23 6.80
C LEU A 11 9.35 24.39 5.86
N PRO A 12 9.90 23.82 4.78
CA PRO A 12 9.12 23.02 3.86
C PRO A 12 8.44 21.89 4.64
N PRO A 13 7.15 21.57 4.37
CA PRO A 13 6.43 20.55 5.09
C PRO A 13 7.24 19.25 5.07
N ARG A 14 7.53 18.70 6.27
CA ARG A 14 8.33 17.49 6.45
C ARG A 14 7.41 16.31 6.75
N GLY A 15 7.84 15.09 6.40
CA GLY A 15 7.10 13.86 6.68
C GLY A 15 5.93 13.63 5.72
N LEU A 16 4.90 12.89 6.17
CA LEU A 16 3.73 12.49 5.36
C LEU A 16 3.00 13.67 4.71
N ALA A 17 2.98 14.83 5.37
CA ALA A 17 2.41 16.06 4.83
C ALA A 17 3.07 16.46 3.50
N ARG A 18 4.39 16.24 3.35
CA ARG A 18 5.09 16.51 2.08
C ARG A 18 4.55 15.63 0.97
N TRP A 19 4.33 14.36 1.25
CA TRP A 19 3.90 13.37 0.26
C TRP A 19 2.43 13.55 -0.10
N LEU A 20 1.58 13.90 0.88
CA LEU A 20 0.15 14.12 0.69
C LEU A 20 -0.17 15.41 -0.09
N THR A 21 0.68 16.44 0.04
CA THR A 21 0.53 17.71 -0.67
C THR A 21 1.54 17.89 -1.80
N SER A 22 2.28 16.84 -2.21
CA SER A 22 3.28 16.95 -3.29
C SER A 22 2.61 16.87 -4.66
N THR A 23 2.89 17.85 -5.52
CA THR A 23 2.51 17.85 -6.95
C THR A 23 3.65 17.33 -7.84
N ASN A 24 4.77 16.89 -7.25
CA ASN A 24 5.93 16.43 -8.01
C ASN A 24 5.72 14.98 -8.49
N HIS A 25 5.80 14.76 -9.81
CA HIS A 25 5.61 13.45 -10.42
C HIS A 25 6.62 12.38 -9.94
N LYS A 26 7.79 12.78 -9.44
CA LYS A 26 8.79 11.85 -8.86
C LYS A 26 8.35 11.30 -7.50
N ASP A 27 7.76 12.15 -6.66
CA ASP A 27 7.25 11.75 -5.36
C ASP A 27 5.99 10.89 -5.54
N ILE A 28 5.09 11.32 -6.42
CA ILE A 28 3.87 10.57 -6.77
C ILE A 28 4.25 9.21 -7.36
N GLY A 29 5.19 9.15 -8.30
CA GLY A 29 5.66 7.89 -8.88
C GLY A 29 6.20 6.93 -7.81
N THR A 30 6.95 7.44 -6.84
CA THR A 30 7.49 6.64 -5.73
C THR A 30 6.38 6.09 -4.83
N LEU A 31 5.33 6.87 -4.56
CA LEU A 31 4.15 6.41 -3.81
C LEU A 31 3.44 5.25 -4.52
N TYR A 32 3.25 5.37 -5.84
CA TYR A 32 2.59 4.32 -6.62
C TYR A 32 3.41 3.04 -6.66
N LEU A 33 4.74 3.13 -6.77
CA LEU A 33 5.62 1.96 -6.71
C LEU A 33 5.60 1.29 -5.34
N LEU A 34 5.60 2.09 -4.26
CA LEU A 34 5.49 1.55 -2.90
C LEU A 34 4.13 0.88 -2.69
N PHE A 35 3.06 1.54 -3.14
CA PHE A 35 1.70 1.02 -3.04
C PHE A 35 1.51 -0.27 -3.84
N SER A 36 1.99 -0.32 -5.09
CA SER A 36 1.89 -1.52 -5.91
C SER A 36 2.71 -2.68 -5.36
N LEU A 37 3.89 -2.41 -4.80
CA LEU A 37 4.69 -3.42 -4.11
C LEU A 37 3.97 -3.97 -2.86
N LEU A 38 3.32 -3.11 -2.08
CA LEU A 38 2.50 -3.55 -0.94
C LEU A 38 1.32 -4.42 -1.39
N MET A 39 0.59 -3.98 -2.43
CA MET A 39 -0.52 -4.75 -2.99
C MET A 39 -0.04 -6.09 -3.57
N LEU A 40 1.14 -6.14 -4.18
CA LEU A 40 1.77 -7.39 -4.63
C LEU A 40 1.98 -8.39 -3.48
N PHE A 41 2.45 -7.94 -2.32
CA PHE A 41 2.63 -8.82 -1.18
C PHE A 41 1.29 -9.29 -0.58
N VAL A 42 0.29 -8.40 -0.51
CA VAL A 42 -1.04 -8.73 0.00
C VAL A 42 -1.76 -9.71 -0.94
N GLY A 43 -1.85 -9.38 -2.23
CA GLY A 43 -2.42 -10.25 -3.26
C GLY A 43 -1.65 -11.57 -3.38
N GLY A 44 -0.32 -11.53 -3.31
CA GLY A 44 0.53 -12.72 -3.31
C GLY A 44 0.28 -13.63 -2.11
N ALA A 45 0.10 -13.08 -0.91
CA ALA A 45 -0.25 -13.85 0.28
C ALA A 45 -1.63 -14.51 0.16
N LEU A 46 -2.62 -13.79 -0.39
CA LEU A 46 -3.96 -14.35 -0.67
C LEU A 46 -3.89 -15.49 -1.69
N ALA A 47 -3.09 -15.34 -2.75
CA ALA A 47 -2.86 -16.39 -3.73
C ALA A 47 -2.21 -17.65 -3.13
N LEU A 48 -1.28 -17.47 -2.19
CA LEU A 48 -0.67 -18.56 -1.45
C LEU A 48 -1.69 -19.26 -0.54
N ALA A 49 -2.57 -18.51 0.13
CA ALA A 49 -3.63 -19.09 0.95
C ALA A 49 -4.59 -19.96 0.11
N VAL A 50 -5.02 -19.47 -1.06
CA VAL A 50 -5.82 -20.26 -2.01
C VAL A 50 -5.07 -21.53 -2.43
N ARG A 51 -3.78 -21.42 -2.77
CA ARG A 51 -2.96 -22.60 -3.11
C ARG A 51 -2.81 -23.59 -1.97
N ALA A 52 -2.75 -23.12 -0.72
CA ALA A 52 -2.67 -23.99 0.45
C ALA A 52 -3.94 -24.83 0.62
N GLU A 53 -5.13 -24.27 0.38
CA GLU A 53 -6.39 -25.04 0.38
C GLU A 53 -6.41 -26.14 -0.68
N LEU A 54 -5.89 -25.83 -1.88
CA LEU A 54 -5.88 -26.74 -3.02
C LEU A 54 -4.83 -27.85 -2.92
N PHE A 55 -4.00 -27.87 -1.88
CA PHE A 55 -2.92 -28.86 -1.74
C PHE A 55 -3.45 -30.28 -1.50
N GLN A 56 -4.63 -30.41 -0.91
CA GLN A 56 -5.36 -31.67 -0.81
C GLN A 56 -6.81 -31.50 -1.27
N PRO A 57 -7.39 -32.50 -1.96
CA PRO A 57 -8.76 -32.42 -2.45
C PRO A 57 -9.76 -32.39 -1.27
N GLY A 58 -10.59 -31.35 -1.25
CA GLY A 58 -11.58 -31.09 -0.20
C GLY A 58 -11.30 -29.77 0.52
N LEU A 59 -12.34 -29.08 0.96
CA LEU A 59 -12.19 -27.83 1.71
C LEU A 59 -11.80 -28.16 3.17
N GLN A 60 -10.58 -27.78 3.57
CA GLN A 60 -10.02 -28.21 4.87
C GLN A 60 -9.89 -27.08 5.88
N LEU A 61 -9.49 -25.86 5.47
CA LEU A 61 -9.19 -24.78 6.42
C LEU A 61 -10.17 -23.61 6.33
N VAL A 62 -10.76 -23.34 5.15
CA VAL A 62 -11.77 -22.28 4.98
C VAL A 62 -13.12 -22.78 4.50
N GLN A 63 -14.18 -22.02 4.81
CA GLN A 63 -15.54 -22.30 4.34
C GLN A 63 -15.69 -21.95 2.84
N PRO A 64 -16.62 -22.60 2.11
CA PRO A 64 -16.77 -22.40 0.66
C PRO A 64 -17.02 -20.94 0.26
N ASN A 65 -17.76 -20.22 1.10
CA ASN A 65 -18.05 -18.80 0.87
C ASN A 65 -16.80 -17.93 1.05
N LEU A 66 -15.98 -18.19 2.05
CA LEU A 66 -14.74 -17.46 2.30
C LEU A 66 -13.69 -17.76 1.20
N TYR A 67 -13.60 -18.99 0.70
CA TYR A 67 -12.74 -19.33 -0.43
C TYR A 67 -13.05 -18.48 -1.67
N ASN A 68 -14.33 -18.36 -2.03
CA ASN A 68 -14.75 -17.52 -3.16
C ASN A 68 -14.39 -16.05 -2.93
N GLN A 69 -14.57 -15.53 -1.70
CA GLN A 69 -14.18 -14.16 -1.36
C GLN A 69 -12.67 -13.96 -1.47
N LEU A 70 -11.84 -14.90 -0.98
CA LEU A 70 -10.39 -14.80 -1.05
C LEU A 70 -9.89 -14.74 -2.48
N VAL A 71 -10.46 -15.54 -3.38
CA VAL A 71 -10.13 -15.52 -4.82
C VAL A 71 -10.53 -14.18 -5.45
N THR A 72 -11.74 -13.68 -5.17
CA THR A 72 -12.18 -12.37 -5.69
C THR A 72 -11.33 -11.22 -5.16
N MET A 73 -11.00 -11.23 -3.87
CA MET A 73 -10.16 -10.21 -3.25
C MET A 73 -8.73 -10.24 -3.78
N HIS A 74 -8.17 -11.43 -4.04
CA HIS A 74 -6.89 -11.56 -4.72
C HIS A 74 -6.93 -10.96 -6.13
N GLY A 75 -8.00 -11.19 -6.90
CA GLY A 75 -8.13 -10.62 -8.24
C GLY A 75 -8.36 -9.10 -8.27
N LEU A 76 -8.84 -8.52 -7.16
CA LEU A 76 -9.07 -7.09 -7.02
C LEU A 76 -7.78 -6.31 -6.63
N ILE A 77 -6.87 -6.96 -5.91
CA ILE A 77 -5.64 -6.38 -5.34
C ILE A 77 -4.44 -6.65 -6.24
#